data_AF-A0A972CWG1-F1
#
_entry.id   AF-A0A972CWG1-F1
#
_cell.length_a   1.000
_cell.length_b   1.000
_cell.length_c   1.000
_cell.angle_alpha   90.00
_cell.angle_beta   90.00
_cell.angle_gamma   90.00
#
_symmetry.space_group_name_H-M   'P 1'
#
loop_
_entity.id
_entity.type
_entity.pdbx_description
1 polymer ?
#
loop_
_entity_poly.entity_id
_entity_poly.type
_entity_poly.pdbx_seq_one_letter_code
_entity_poly.pdbx_strand_id
1 'polypeptide(L)'
;MNCTKLSNREFIFICIRLLAEQKKLGDEDLDILIDTKSCMEKFNCSFPIFLEIPCRNNKQKQSPYYGLGIQKYYTEQVKINDRTFLITNQWFNMNKEDSGKKSSFLSWILAKMN
;
A
#
# COMPACT_ATOMS: atom_id res chain seq x y z
N MET A 1 -10.89 -16.63 7.37
CA MET A 1 -11.23 -15.19 7.48
C MET A 1 -12.31 -14.87 6.46
N ASN A 2 -13.47 -14.37 6.88
CA ASN A 2 -14.56 -14.01 5.97
C ASN A 2 -14.33 -12.57 5.49
N CYS A 3 -13.54 -12.40 4.42
CA CYS A 3 -13.07 -11.10 3.92
C CYS A 3 -14.17 -10.22 3.29
N THR A 4 -15.42 -10.68 3.28
CA THR A 4 -16.57 -10.01 2.65
C THR A 4 -17.16 -8.86 3.48
N LYS A 5 -16.73 -8.66 4.72
CA LYS A 5 -17.20 -7.58 5.61
C LYS A 5 -16.18 -6.48 5.92
N LEU A 6 -14.94 -6.62 5.46
CA LEU A 6 -13.89 -5.65 5.75
C LEU A 6 -13.97 -4.47 4.77
N SER A 7 -13.85 -3.25 5.29
CA SER A 7 -13.66 -2.08 4.43
C SER A 7 -12.33 -2.20 3.66
N ASN A 8 -12.22 -1.52 2.51
CA ASN A 8 -10.99 -1.51 1.71
C ASN A 8 -9.76 -1.09 2.54
N ARG A 9 -9.96 -0.16 3.49
CA ARG A 9 -8.95 0.26 4.46
C ARG A 9 -8.57 -0.90 5.39
N GLU A 10 -9.52 -1.48 6.10
CA GLU A 10 -9.21 -2.56 7.06
C GLU A 10 -8.53 -3.73 6.36
N PHE A 11 -9.01 -4.08 5.17
CA PHE A 11 -8.45 -5.14 4.36
C PHE A 11 -6.97 -4.91 4.04
N ILE A 12 -6.60 -3.74 3.48
CA ILE A 12 -5.21 -3.48 3.10
C ILE A 12 -4.30 -3.46 4.33
N PHE A 13 -4.73 -2.83 5.42
CA PHE A 13 -3.94 -2.78 6.65
C PHE A 13 -3.71 -4.17 7.24
N ILE A 14 -4.73 -5.04 7.24
CA ILE A 14 -4.60 -6.42 7.69
C ILE A 14 -3.61 -7.19 6.80
N CYS A 15 -3.73 -7.10 5.48
CA CYS A 15 -2.82 -7.79 4.57
C CYS A 15 -1.37 -7.36 4.77
N ILE A 16 -1.10 -6.06 4.83
CA ILE A 16 0.26 -5.54 5.02
C ILE A 16 0.81 -5.94 6.39
N ARG A 17 0.01 -5.86 7.45
CA ARG A 17 0.44 -6.27 8.80
C ARG A 17 0.81 -7.76 8.83
N LEU A 18 -0.02 -8.63 8.23
CA LEU A 18 0.28 -10.06 8.18
C LEU A 18 1.58 -10.36 7.43
N LEU A 19 1.80 -9.72 6.28
CA LEU A 19 3.04 -9.89 5.52
C LEU A 19 4.26 -9.36 6.29
N ALA A 20 4.13 -8.25 7.00
CA ALA A 20 5.19 -7.68 7.84
C ALA A 20 5.51 -8.58 9.03
N GLU A 21 4.50 -9.09 9.74
CA GLU A 21 4.66 -10.02 10.87
C GLU A 21 5.34 -11.32 10.45
N GLN A 22 5.01 -11.82 9.25
CA GLN A 22 5.63 -13.02 8.68
C GLN A 22 6.99 -12.76 8.01
N LYS A 23 7.51 -11.52 8.04
CA LYS A 23 8.75 -11.09 7.36
C LYS A 23 8.77 -11.45 5.87
N LYS A 24 7.60 -11.42 5.22
CA LYS A 24 7.43 -11.69 3.78
C LYS A 24 7.64 -10.46 2.90
N LEU A 25 7.83 -9.28 3.51
CA LEU A 25 8.19 -8.03 2.85
C LEU A 25 9.69 -7.77 3.04
N GLY A 26 10.48 -8.10 2.02
CA GLY A 26 11.90 -7.73 1.96
C GLY A 26 12.09 -6.31 1.44
N ASP A 27 13.33 -5.82 1.47
CA ASP A 27 13.64 -4.46 1.01
C ASP A 27 13.33 -4.25 -0.47
N GLU A 28 13.55 -5.27 -1.31
CA GLU A 28 13.18 -5.25 -2.74
C GLU A 28 11.66 -5.07 -2.94
N ASP A 29 10.85 -5.70 -2.08
CA ASP A 29 9.40 -5.54 -2.13
C ASP A 29 9.00 -4.13 -1.71
N LEU A 30 9.64 -3.59 -0.67
CA LEU A 30 9.39 -2.23 -0.22
C LEU A 30 9.75 -1.20 -1.30
N ASP A 31 10.86 -1.41 -2.01
CA ASP A 31 11.32 -0.54 -3.09
C ASP A 31 10.34 -0.55 -4.28
N ILE A 32 9.76 -1.71 -4.62
CA ILE A 32 8.67 -1.81 -5.60
C ILE A 32 7.44 -1.01 -5.14
N LEU A 33 7.09 -1.11 -3.85
CA LEU A 33 5.85 -0.53 -3.31
C LEU A 33 5.92 0.99 -3.10
N ILE A 34 7.12 1.57 -3.00
CA ILE A 34 7.34 3.03 -2.95
C ILE A 34 7.56 3.65 -4.34
N ASP A 35 7.92 2.85 -5.35
CA ASP A 35 8.16 3.34 -6.71
C ASP A 35 6.86 3.42 -7.54
N THR A 36 6.66 4.57 -8.19
CA THR A 36 5.43 4.82 -8.96
C THR A 36 5.38 3.98 -10.24
N LYS A 37 6.51 3.82 -10.93
CA LYS A 37 6.56 3.08 -12.20
C LYS A 37 6.34 1.59 -11.95
N SER A 38 7.04 1.04 -10.96
CA SER A 38 6.91 -0.35 -10.53
C SER A 38 5.48 -0.67 -10.08
N CYS A 39 4.85 0.23 -9.31
CA CYS A 39 3.44 0.08 -8.93
C CYS A 39 2.48 0.15 -10.11
N MET A 40 2.74 1.01 -11.10
CA MET A 40 1.93 1.10 -12.31
C MET A 40 2.06 -0.18 -13.16
N GLU A 41 3.28 -0.67 -13.38
CA GLU A 41 3.54 -1.87 -14.19
C GLU A 41 3.02 -3.14 -13.54
N LYS A 42 3.20 -3.32 -12.22
CA LYS A 42 2.83 -4.56 -11.51
C LYS A 42 1.39 -4.56 -11.02
N PHE A 43 0.88 -3.41 -10.58
CA PHE A 43 -0.40 -3.32 -9.88
C PHE A 43 -1.41 -2.41 -10.58
N ASN A 44 -1.03 -1.77 -11.69
CA ASN A 44 -1.85 -0.77 -12.39
C ASN A 44 -2.29 0.38 -11.45
N CYS A 45 -1.43 0.72 -10.49
CA CYS A 45 -1.62 1.80 -9.55
C CYS A 45 -0.85 3.03 -10.02
N SER A 46 -1.56 4.13 -10.27
CA SER A 46 -0.93 5.39 -10.71
C SER A 46 -0.14 6.11 -9.60
N PHE A 47 -0.20 5.60 -8.37
CA PHE A 47 0.49 6.15 -7.21
C PHE A 47 1.17 5.00 -6.45
N PRO A 48 2.32 5.27 -5.81
CA PRO A 48 2.96 4.31 -4.92
C PRO A 48 1.99 3.78 -3.87
N ILE A 49 2.10 2.48 -3.61
CA ILE A 49 1.32 1.80 -2.58
C ILE A 49 1.75 2.28 -1.19
N PHE A 50 3.06 2.48 -1.01
CA PHE A 50 3.64 3.05 0.18
C PHE A 50 4.22 4.44 -0.07
N LEU A 51 4.05 5.29 0.93
CA LEU A 51 4.75 6.56 1.06
C LEU A 51 5.66 6.46 2.27
N GLU A 52 6.97 6.43 2.05
CA GLU A 52 7.94 6.32 3.14
C GLU A 52 8.05 7.65 3.90
N ILE A 53 7.82 7.60 5.21
CA ILE A 53 8.07 8.72 6.11
C ILE A 53 9.49 8.58 6.65
N PRO A 54 10.42 9.48 6.29
CA PRO A 54 11.77 9.43 6.84
C PRO A 54 11.75 9.62 8.36
N CYS A 55 12.46 8.75 9.08
CA CYS A 55 12.67 8.86 10.52
C CYS A 55 13.46 10.15 10.84
N ARG A 56 12.75 11.16 11.37
CA ARG A 56 13.16 12.42 12.06
C ARG A 56 14.35 13.27 11.58
N ASN A 57 15.29 12.75 10.80
CA ASN A 57 16.53 13.44 10.41
C ASN A 57 16.52 13.95 8.96
N ASN A 58 15.57 13.54 8.13
CA ASN A 58 15.41 14.05 6.77
C ASN A 58 14.23 15.02 6.68
N LYS A 59 14.53 16.29 6.39
CA LYS A 59 13.56 17.41 6.37
C LYS A 59 12.58 17.39 5.19
N GLN A 60 12.55 16.33 4.37
CA GLN A 60 11.51 16.16 3.36
C GLN A 60 10.27 15.51 3.99
N LYS A 61 9.34 16.35 4.43
CA LYS A 61 8.01 15.89 4.82
C LYS A 61 7.27 15.45 3.55
N GLN A 62 7.19 14.14 3.32
CA GLN A 62 6.25 13.62 2.32
C GLN A 62 4.83 13.84 2.85
N SER A 63 4.00 14.53 2.08
CA SER A 63 2.62 14.86 2.46
C SER A 63 1.69 13.72 2.05
N PRO A 64 0.76 13.26 2.91
CA PRO A 64 -0.29 12.33 2.51
C PRO A 64 -1.31 12.96 1.54
N TYR A 65 -1.22 14.27 1.32
CA TYR A 65 -2.07 15.05 0.43
C TYR A 65 -1.34 15.42 -0.85
N TYR A 66 -2.03 15.31 -1.99
CA TYR A 66 -1.55 15.71 -3.30
C TYR A 66 -2.45 16.81 -3.89
N GLY A 67 -1.84 17.85 -4.48
CA GLY A 67 -2.58 18.97 -5.06
C GLY A 67 -3.56 19.60 -4.07
N LEU A 68 -4.75 20.00 -4.53
CA LEU A 68 -5.86 20.72 -3.87
C LEU A 68 -6.40 20.13 -2.55
N GLY A 69 -5.56 19.61 -1.65
CA GLY A 69 -5.96 18.98 -0.40
C GLY A 69 -6.51 17.56 -0.56
N ILE A 70 -6.30 16.90 -1.71
CA ILE A 70 -6.78 15.53 -1.93
C ILE A 70 -5.88 14.58 -1.15
N GLN A 71 -6.42 13.96 -0.10
CA GLN A 71 -5.72 12.90 0.61
C GLN A 71 -5.53 11.72 -0.35
N LYS A 72 -4.28 11.31 -0.57
CA LYS A 72 -3.90 10.16 -1.39
C LYS A 72 -3.40 8.99 -0.56
N TYR A 73 -3.14 9.21 0.73
CA TYR A 73 -2.66 8.20 1.66
C TYR A 73 -3.47 8.25 2.95
N TYR A 74 -3.78 7.09 3.52
CA TYR A 74 -4.30 7.02 4.88
C TYR A 74 -3.28 7.63 5.85
N THR A 75 -3.75 8.31 6.89
CA THR A 75 -2.88 8.93 7.91
C THR A 75 -2.29 7.92 8.90
N GLU A 76 -2.81 6.70 8.92
CA GLU A 76 -2.30 5.61 9.75
C GLU A 76 -0.96 5.09 9.22
N GLN A 77 0.01 4.95 10.12
CA GLN A 77 1.37 4.53 9.82
C GLN A 77 1.53 3.02 10.04
N VAL A 78 2.35 2.40 9.19
CA VAL A 78 2.80 1.02 9.36
C VAL A 78 4.32 0.97 9.41
N LYS A 79 4.87 0.23 10.38
CA LYS A 79 6.30 0.02 10.53
C LYS A 79 6.69 -1.36 9.96
N ILE A 80 7.65 -1.39 9.05
CA ILE A 80 8.16 -2.60 8.39
C ILE A 80 9.68 -2.47 8.27
N ASN A 81 10.45 -3.45 8.79
CA ASN A 81 11.92 -3.45 8.76
C ASN A 81 12.55 -2.09 9.15
N ASP A 82 12.12 -1.53 10.29
CA ASP A 82 12.53 -0.22 10.82
C ASP A 82 12.19 1.03 9.99
N ARG A 83 11.57 0.85 8.82
CA ARG A 83 11.02 1.92 8.00
C ARG A 83 9.55 2.15 8.34
N THR A 84 9.09 3.39 8.15
CA THR A 84 7.71 3.79 8.46
C THR A 84 7.03 4.26 7.19
N PHE A 85 5.82 3.74 6.93
CA PHE A 85 5.10 3.98 5.69
C PHE A 85 3.67 4.44 5.96
N LEU A 86 3.15 5.29 5.09
CA LEU A 86 1.71 5.46 4.89
C LEU A 86 1.27 4.60 3.72
N ILE A 87 0.04 4.12 3.80
CA ILE A 87 -0.57 3.32 2.73
C ILE A 87 -1.44 4.26 1.88
N THR A 88 -1.40 4.14 0.55
CA THR A 88 -2.28 4.91 -0.35
C THR A 88 -3.76 4.78 0.07
N ASN A 89 -4.64 5.65 -0.39
CA ASN A 89 -6.09 5.49 -0.21
C ASN A 89 -6.79 5.19 -1.54
N GLN A 90 -6.03 5.03 -2.62
CA GLN A 90 -6.53 4.63 -3.94
C GLN A 90 -6.94 3.15 -4.01
N TRP A 91 -7.11 2.53 -2.85
CA TRP A 91 -7.55 1.15 -2.77
C TRP A 91 -8.98 1.06 -3.23
N PHE A 92 -9.14 0.32 -4.33
CA PHE A 92 -10.39 -0.25 -4.77
C PHE A 92 -11.50 0.79 -4.97
N ASN A 93 -11.46 1.51 -6.10
CA ASN A 93 -12.70 2.04 -6.66
C ASN A 93 -13.66 0.85 -6.87
N MET A 94 -14.66 0.73 -5.98
CA MET A 94 -15.73 -0.28 -6.04
C MET A 94 -16.77 0.02 -7.13
N ASN A 95 -16.41 0.79 -8.15
CA ASN A 95 -17.28 0.93 -9.30
C ASN A 95 -17.16 -0.36 -10.13
N LYS A 96 -18.32 -1.00 -10.33
CA LYS A 96 -18.54 -2.38 -10.80
C LYS A 96 -17.83 -2.77 -12.11
N GLU A 97 -17.19 -1.84 -12.81
CA GLU A 97 -16.53 -2.07 -14.10
C GLU A 97 -15.03 -2.35 -13.99
N ASP A 98 -14.41 -2.21 -12.80
CA ASP A 98 -12.95 -2.33 -12.61
C ASP A 98 -12.54 -3.61 -11.83
N SER A 99 -13.30 -4.69 -11.98
CA SER A 99 -13.07 -5.98 -11.31
C SER A 99 -11.71 -6.63 -11.65
N GLY A 100 -11.07 -6.24 -12.76
CA GLY A 100 -9.73 -6.72 -13.15
C GLY A 100 -8.57 -6.13 -12.33
N LYS A 101 -8.68 -4.87 -11.84
CA LYS A 101 -7.62 -4.19 -11.07
C LYS A 101 -7.51 -4.69 -9.63
N LYS A 102 -8.54 -5.39 -9.13
CA LYS A 102 -8.48 -6.09 -7.83
C LYS A 102 -7.56 -7.30 -7.83
N SER A 103 -7.20 -7.84 -9.00
CA SER A 103 -6.46 -9.10 -9.10
C SER A 103 -5.00 -8.93 -8.76
N SER A 104 -4.26 -8.00 -9.37
CA SER A 104 -2.79 -8.10 -9.37
C SER A 104 -2.14 -7.91 -8.00
N PHE A 105 -2.56 -6.89 -7.23
CA PHE A 105 -1.99 -6.66 -5.90
C PHE A 105 -2.45 -7.72 -4.88
N LEU A 106 -3.72 -8.15 -4.93
CA LEU A 106 -4.21 -9.22 -4.08
C LEU A 106 -3.55 -10.57 -4.41
N SER A 107 -3.44 -10.90 -5.70
CA SER A 107 -2.72 -12.09 -6.17
C SER A 107 -1.26 -12.05 -5.73
N TRP A 108 -0.61 -10.88 -5.75
CA TRP A 108 0.75 -10.71 -5.24
C TRP A 108 0.85 -10.96 -3.73
N ILE A 109 -0.08 -10.40 -2.94
CA ILE A 109 -0.16 -10.70 -1.49
C ILE A 109 -0.34 -12.20 -1.27
N LEU A 110 -1.31 -12.83 -1.94
CA LEU A 110 -1.59 -14.25 -1.79
C LEU A 110 -0.39 -15.13 -2.20
N ALA A 111 0.33 -14.75 -3.26
CA ALA A 111 1.55 -15.44 -3.68
C ALA A 111 2.68 -15.32 -2.64
N LYS A 112 2.75 -14.22 -1.88
CA LYS A 112 3.71 -14.05 -0.79
C LYS A 112 3.30 -14.78 0.49
N MET A 113 2.00 -14.97 0.72
CA MET A 113 1.47 -15.68 1.89
C MET A 113 1.55 -17.20 1.77
N ASN A 114 1.52 -17.74 0.54
CA ASN A 114 1.88 -19.13 0.27
C ASN A 114 3.39 -19.37 0.41
#